data_AF-A0A2V8UKC0-F1
#
_entry.id   AF-A0A2V8UKC0-F1
#
_cell.length_a   1.000
_cell.length_b   1.000
_cell.length_c   1.000
_cell.angle_alpha   90.00
_cell.angle_beta   90.00
_cell.angle_gamma   90.00
#
_symmetry.space_group_name_H-M   'P 1'
#
loop_
_entity.id
_entity.type
_entity.pdbx_description
1 polymer ?
#
loop_
_entity_poly.entity_id
_entity_poly.type
_entity_poly.pdbx_seq_one_letter_code
_entity_poly.pdbx_strand_id
1 'polypeptide(L)'
;MAYLPTYSGNYQGHRYSRLAEITPANVARMRPLWVFQTNNNRTEVSPVVVDGVMYVTEANNVTALDIHTGRSLWSWTRPIPKNHRVRSHKPWCCRD
;
A
#
# COMPACT_ATOMS: atom_id res chain seq x y z
N MET A 1 -5.91 -2.37 18.55
CA MET A 1 -5.18 -2.69 17.29
C MET A 1 -5.76 -1.85 16.17
N ALA A 2 -4.95 -1.43 15.20
CA ALA A 2 -5.43 -0.63 14.08
C ALA A 2 -6.35 -1.46 13.18
N TYR A 3 -7.52 -0.90 12.82
CA TYR A 3 -8.50 -1.51 11.94
C TYR A 3 -8.93 -0.47 10.91
N LEU A 4 -8.47 -0.62 9.68
CA LEU A 4 -8.67 0.30 8.56
C LEU A 4 -9.06 -0.53 7.33
N PRO A 5 -10.29 -1.07 7.29
CA PRO A 5 -10.72 -2.09 6.34
C PRO A 5 -11.00 -1.56 4.93
N THR A 6 -11.03 -0.23 4.74
CA THR A 6 -11.31 0.40 3.45
C THR A 6 -10.21 1.39 3.09
N TYR A 7 -10.12 1.73 1.80
CA TYR A 7 -9.22 2.75 1.25
C TYR A 7 -9.27 4.10 2.02
N SER A 8 -10.40 4.43 2.63
CA SER A 8 -10.58 5.68 3.41
C SER A 8 -10.81 5.44 4.91
N GLY A 9 -10.47 4.25 5.41
CA GLY A 9 -10.58 3.85 6.82
C GLY A 9 -11.98 3.46 7.27
N ASN A 10 -13.03 4.05 6.69
CA ASN A 10 -14.43 3.66 6.92
C ASN A 10 -15.29 3.91 5.67
N TYR A 11 -16.57 3.53 5.72
CA TYR A 11 -17.50 3.70 4.60
C TYR A 11 -17.95 5.14 4.36
N GLN A 12 -17.80 6.03 5.34
CA GLN A 12 -18.12 7.45 5.19
C GLN A 12 -17.03 8.22 4.43
N GLY A 13 -15.83 7.63 4.27
CA GLY A 13 -14.78 8.21 3.45
C GLY A 13 -13.98 9.33 4.13
N HIS A 14 -14.08 9.49 5.45
CA HIS A 14 -13.49 10.64 6.15
C HIS A 14 -11.96 10.65 6.23
N ARG A 15 -11.30 9.49 6.03
CA ARG A 15 -9.85 9.33 6.25
C ARG A 15 -9.40 9.78 7.65
N TYR A 16 -10.25 9.55 8.65
CA TYR A 16 -9.99 9.91 10.05
C TYR A 16 -9.82 8.65 10.91
N SER A 17 -8.77 8.64 11.74
CA SER A 17 -8.49 7.59 12.72
C SER A 17 -8.82 8.07 14.13
N ARG A 18 -9.43 7.18 14.94
CA ARG A 18 -9.70 7.42 16.37
C ARG A 18 -8.50 7.06 17.27
N LEU A 19 -7.41 6.54 16.71
CA LEU A 19 -6.20 6.22 17.47
C LEU A 19 -5.58 7.53 18.00
N ALA A 20 -5.20 7.53 19.28
CA ALA A 20 -4.70 8.73 19.98
C ALA A 20 -3.32 8.52 20.65
N GLU A 21 -2.64 7.41 20.36
CA GLU A 21 -1.31 7.12 20.92
C GLU A 21 -0.25 8.12 20.43
N ILE A 22 -0.32 8.48 19.15
CA ILE A 22 0.54 9.51 18.55
C ILE A 22 -0.17 10.85 18.65
N THR A 23 0.52 11.84 19.21
CA THR A 23 0.00 13.18 19.50
C THR A 23 1.02 14.25 19.06
N PRO A 24 0.61 15.53 18.91
CA PRO A 24 1.57 16.60 18.61
C PRO A 24 2.73 16.71 19.60
N ALA A 25 2.53 16.29 20.85
CA ALA A 25 3.55 16.33 21.90
C ALA A 25 4.61 15.23 21.78
N ASN A 26 4.31 14.11 21.11
CA ASN A 26 5.23 12.96 21.02
C ASN A 26 5.66 12.57 19.60
N VAL A 27 5.03 13.15 18.56
CA VAL A 27 5.32 12.82 17.14
C VAL A 27 6.80 12.96 16.79
N ALA A 28 7.52 13.89 17.42
CA ALA A 28 8.95 14.11 17.20
C ALA A 28 9.84 12.92 17.64
N ARG A 29 9.31 11.96 18.40
CA ARG A 29 10.04 10.78 18.89
C ARG A 29 9.84 9.55 18.00
N MET A 30 9.03 9.65 16.95
CA MET A 30 8.77 8.54 16.06
C MET A 30 10.02 8.12 15.31
N ARG A 31 10.17 6.80 15.15
CA ARG A 31 11.23 6.19 14.35
C ARG A 31 10.62 5.11 13.46
N PRO A 32 11.19 4.85 12.27
CA PRO A 32 10.78 3.70 11.48
C PRO A 32 10.92 2.40 12.29
N LEU A 33 9.87 1.57 12.29
CA LEU A 33 9.95 0.21 12.86
C LEU A 33 10.48 -0.79 11.82
N TRP A 34 10.05 -0.64 10.57
CA TRP A 34 10.48 -1.47 9.44
C TRP A 34 10.23 -0.71 8.13
N VAL A 35 10.84 -1.20 7.05
CA VAL A 35 10.66 -0.69 5.69
C VAL A 35 10.39 -1.89 4.78
N PHE A 36 9.38 -1.77 3.92
CA PHE A 36 9.07 -2.76 2.89
C PHE A 36 9.34 -2.16 1.50
N GLN A 37 10.21 -2.80 0.72
CA GLN A 37 10.58 -2.34 -0.60
C GLN A 37 9.60 -2.88 -1.65
N THR A 38 8.97 -1.98 -2.40
CA THR A 38 8.12 -2.33 -3.55
C THR A 38 8.96 -2.52 -4.82
N ASN A 39 8.43 -3.30 -5.77
CA ASN A 39 9.06 -3.52 -7.07
C ASN A 39 8.72 -2.45 -8.11
N ASN A 40 7.73 -1.59 -7.81
CA ASN A 40 7.31 -0.48 -8.64
C ASN A 40 7.71 0.87 -8.02
N ASN A 41 8.17 1.80 -8.85
CA ASN A 41 8.54 3.17 -8.47
C ASN A 41 7.35 4.15 -8.48
N ARG A 42 6.17 3.70 -8.92
CA ARG A 42 4.94 4.49 -8.97
C ARG A 42 3.80 3.68 -8.36
N THR A 43 3.41 4.03 -7.14
CA THR A 43 2.26 3.44 -6.45
C THR A 43 1.39 4.54 -5.86
N GLU A 44 0.08 4.35 -5.93
CA GLU A 44 -0.94 5.23 -5.34
C GLU A 44 -1.69 4.49 -4.20
N VAL A 45 -1.13 3.37 -3.75
CA VAL A 45 -1.76 2.50 -2.75
C VAL A 45 -2.02 3.25 -1.45
N SER A 46 -3.23 3.10 -0.91
CA SER A 46 -3.53 3.34 0.51
C SER A 46 -3.74 1.98 1.16
N PRO A 47 -2.80 1.51 2.01
CA PRO A 47 -2.88 0.18 2.57
C PRO A 47 -4.13 -0.04 3.43
N VAL A 48 -4.69 -1.23 3.33
CA VAL A 48 -5.80 -1.69 4.17
C VAL A 48 -5.24 -2.57 5.28
N VAL A 49 -5.72 -2.38 6.52
CA VAL A 49 -5.25 -3.12 7.69
C VAL A 49 -6.43 -3.79 8.40
N VAL A 50 -6.36 -5.11 8.54
CA VAL A 50 -7.36 -5.93 9.21
C VAL A 50 -6.64 -6.99 10.04
N ASP A 51 -6.98 -7.10 11.33
CA ASP A 51 -6.51 -8.16 12.24
C ASP A 51 -4.99 -8.39 12.24
N GLY A 52 -4.22 -7.30 12.21
CA GLY A 52 -2.75 -7.37 12.25
C GLY A 52 -2.07 -7.63 10.90
N VAL A 53 -2.85 -7.70 9.82
CA VAL A 53 -2.35 -7.87 8.45
C VAL A 53 -2.57 -6.59 7.64
N MET A 54 -1.51 -6.10 7.01
CA MET A 54 -1.55 -4.98 6.06
C MET A 54 -1.47 -5.52 4.63
N TYR A 55 -2.37 -5.05 3.77
CA TYR A 55 -2.38 -5.40 2.34
C TYR A 55 -1.88 -4.21 1.52
N VAL A 56 -0.81 -4.43 0.77
CA VAL A 56 -0.18 -3.43 -0.10
C VAL A 56 -0.26 -3.92 -1.54
N THR A 57 -0.79 -3.08 -2.42
CA THR A 57 -0.91 -3.35 -3.86
C THR A 57 0.09 -2.54 -4.66
N GLU A 58 0.63 -3.14 -5.71
CA GLU A 58 1.28 -2.43 -6.81
C GLU A 58 0.42 -2.57 -8.09
N ALA A 59 1.00 -2.33 -9.26
CA ALA A 59 0.23 -2.30 -10.52
C ALA A 59 -0.49 -3.62 -10.84
N ASN A 60 0.14 -4.77 -10.55
CA ASN A 60 -0.41 -6.10 -10.88
C ASN A 60 -0.16 -7.14 -9.78
N ASN A 61 0.25 -6.72 -8.60
CA ASN A 61 0.50 -7.60 -7.48
C ASN A 61 -0.10 -7.05 -6.18
N VAL A 62 -0.25 -7.94 -5.22
CA VAL A 62 -0.62 -7.64 -3.84
C VAL A 62 0.28 -8.44 -2.92
N THR A 63 0.70 -7.82 -1.81
CA THR A 63 1.45 -8.47 -0.75
C THR A 63 0.74 -8.24 0.59
N ALA A 64 0.56 -9.32 1.35
CA ALA A 64 0.09 -9.26 2.73
C ALA A 64 1.30 -9.23 3.67
N LEU A 65 1.33 -8.28 4.59
CA LEU A 65 2.41 -8.02 5.53
C LEU A 65 1.90 -8.15 6.96
N ASP A 66 2.70 -8.75 7.84
CA ASP A 66 2.51 -8.64 9.29
C ASP A 66 2.87 -7.21 9.75
N ILE A 67 1.96 -6.52 10.45
CA ILE A 67 2.17 -5.10 10.80
C ILE A 67 3.24 -4.86 11.86
N HIS A 68 3.57 -5.87 12.66
CA HIS A 68 4.54 -5.73 13.76
C HIS A 68 5.97 -5.88 13.26
N THR A 69 6.17 -6.76 12.27
CA THR A 69 7.49 -7.14 11.76
C THR A 69 7.79 -6.63 10.36
N GLY A 70 6.76 -6.29 9.57
CA GLY A 70 6.90 -5.97 8.15
C GLY A 70 7.17 -7.18 7.26
N ARG A 71 7.12 -8.42 7.80
CA ARG A 71 7.38 -9.64 7.04
C ARG A 71 6.24 -9.93 6.07
N SER A 72 6.59 -10.29 4.82
CA SER A 72 5.61 -10.85 3.88
C SER A 72 5.07 -12.18 4.41
N LEU A 73 3.74 -12.25 4.50
CA LEU A 73 2.98 -13.45 4.82
C LEU A 73 2.72 -14.24 3.54
N TRP A 74 2.31 -13.54 2.48
CA TRP A 74 2.13 -14.08 1.14
C TRP A 74 2.08 -12.93 0.12
N SER A 75 2.34 -13.26 -1.14
CA SER A 75 2.18 -12.35 -2.27
C SER A 75 1.45 -13.05 -3.40
N TRP A 76 0.65 -12.28 -4.15
CA TRP A 76 0.00 -12.74 -5.37
C TRP A 76 0.24 -11.76 -6.50
N THR A 77 0.60 -12.28 -7.67
CA THR A 77 0.80 -11.49 -8.89
C THR A 77 -0.15 -12.01 -9.95
N ARG A 78 -0.93 -11.09 -10.54
CA ARG A 78 -1.81 -11.42 -11.64
C ARG A 78 -0.99 -11.78 -12.88
N PRO A 79 -1.15 -12.98 -13.46
CA PRO A 79 -0.49 -13.32 -14.72
C PRO A 79 -1.03 -12.42 -15.85
N ILE A 80 -0.12 -11.84 -16.62
CA ILE A 80 -0.47 -11.07 -17.83
C ILE A 80 -0.28 -11.99 -19.04
N PRO A 81 -1.32 -12.17 -19.90
CA PRO A 81 -1.18 -12.95 -21.12
C PRO A 81 -0.02 -12.46 -22.01
N LYS A 82 0.72 -13.38 -22.64
CA LYS A 82 1.89 -13.04 -23.47
C LYS A 82 1.57 -12.12 -24.65
N ASN A 83 0.33 -12.13 -25.13
CA ASN A 83 -0.15 -11.27 -26.22
C ASN A 83 -0.64 -9.89 -25.75
N HIS A 84 -0.62 -9.61 -24.44
CA HIS A 84 -1.04 -8.33 -23.90
C HIS A 84 0.09 -7.31 -24.10
N ARG A 85 0.00 -6.51 -25.17
CA ARG A 85 0.90 -5.37 -25.38
C ARG A 85 0.56 -4.29 -24.33
N VAL A 86 1.29 -4.28 -23.21
CA VAL A 86 1.34 -3.07 -22.37
C VAL A 86 1.92 -1.99 -23.28
N ARG A 87 1.08 -1.04 -23.72
CA ARG A 87 1.60 0.11 -24.49
C ARG A 87 2.64 0.76 -23.61
N SER A 88 3.92 0.60 -23.95
CA SER A 88 4.96 1.47 -23.45
C SER A 88 4.46 2.88 -23.75
N HIS A 89 4.23 3.68 -22.71
CA HIS A 89 3.80 5.05 -22.89
C HIS A 89 4.93 5.76 -23.63
N LYS A 90 4.86 5.82 -24.97
CA LYS A 90 5.71 6.74 -25.72
C LYS A 90 5.29 8.13 -25.23
N PRO A 91 6.25 8.98 -24.81
CA PRO A 91 5.98 10.38 -24.56
C PRO A 91 5.22 10.96 -25.75
N TRP A 92 4.31 11.89 -25.48
CA TRP A 92 3.47 12.52 -26.50
C TRP A 92 4.29 13.06 -27.69
N CYS A 93 5.54 13.47 -27.44
CA CYS A 93 6.48 13.97 -28.46
C CYS A 93 6.94 12.94 -29.51
N CYS A 94 6.61 11.66 -29.41
CA CYS A 94 7.13 10.62 -30.31
C CYS A 94 6.04 9.76 -30.97
N ARG A 95 4.83 10.32 -31.11
CA ARG A 95 3.74 9.72 -31.92
C ARG A 95 3.78 10.34 -33.31
N ASP A 96 4.59 9.73 -34.17
CA ASP A 96 4.46 9.84 -35.63
C ASP A 96 3.72 8.61 -36.16
#